data_AF-A0A6C0H544-F1
#
_entry.id   AF-A0A6C0H544-F1
#
_cell.length_a   1.000
_cell.length_b   1.000
_cell.length_c   1.000
_cell.angle_alpha   90.00
_cell.angle_beta   90.00
_cell.angle_gamma   90.00
#
_symmetry.space_group_name_H-M   'P 1'
#
loop_
_entity.id
_entity.type
_entity.pdbx_description
1 polymer ?
#
loop_
_entity_poly.entity_id
_entity_poly.type
_entity_poly.pdbx_seq_one_letter_code
_entity_poly.pdbx_strand_id
1 'polypeptide(L)'
;MTDEFPDVCIEYFNDTCISYGLSNYSKCNDLSVGLTLLSDEKILHNNYLNNAIDVLIVFFVTSTSLLFSILIVSICVYEKMINQFVENYNAHREYYEYDTYFFEYLDEFNELNNVKLDDIYLNSLQYKYIKQKTPKGDVLMNYNHSNSSFDYYCKKSNSIDFLYLDVVSRIYVVNYNCKNVYVDNYDNFELIKTYYANLTSAISSFDELKEKNIFYNKINKKNHTKQSIDYVSNKYKYRGTFEDFNTYCKNNDYKIDTQNLLENDIFVLEKSTTMEIITEKKDETLDSNNITFKTFKNRLAVSSQK
;
A
#
# COMPACT_ATOMS: atom_id res chain seq x y z
N MET A 1 31.57 -34.51 53.18
CA MET A 1 33.01 -34.77 53.02
C MET A 1 33.65 -33.40 53.06
N THR A 2 34.04 -33.01 54.26
CA THR A 2 34.59 -31.70 54.60
C THR A 2 36.09 -31.77 54.39
N ASP A 3 36.55 -31.27 53.26
CA ASP A 3 37.98 -31.16 52.99
C ASP A 3 38.49 -29.84 53.58
N GLU A 4 39.27 -29.97 54.64
CA GLU A 4 40.10 -28.93 55.26
C GLU A 4 41.16 -28.47 54.26
N PHE A 5 41.23 -27.16 54.01
CA PHE A 5 42.40 -26.55 53.39
C PHE A 5 43.42 -26.18 54.48
N PRO A 6 44.72 -26.44 54.29
CA PRO A 6 45.75 -26.17 55.27
C PRO A 6 46.10 -24.68 55.30
N ASP A 7 46.19 -24.12 56.51
CA ASP A 7 46.78 -22.81 56.78
C ASP A 7 48.24 -22.80 56.29
N VAL A 8 48.49 -22.06 55.21
CA VAL A 8 49.85 -21.81 54.70
C VAL A 8 50.47 -20.71 55.55
N CYS A 9 51.32 -21.16 56.47
CA CYS A 9 52.42 -20.49 57.17
C CYS A 9 52.68 -19.01 56.84
N ILE A 10 52.28 -18.11 57.74
CA ILE A 10 52.98 -16.83 57.99
C ILE A 10 53.88 -17.04 59.21
N GLU A 11 54.94 -17.83 59.08
CA GLU A 11 55.90 -18.06 60.17
C GLU A 11 57.37 -17.88 59.76
N TYR A 12 57.62 -17.24 58.61
CA TYR A 12 58.98 -16.93 58.15
C TYR A 12 59.14 -15.44 57.85
N PHE A 13 59.02 -14.58 58.85
CA PHE A 13 59.51 -13.20 58.72
C PHE A 13 60.03 -12.55 60.03
N ASN A 14 60.22 -13.32 61.11
CA ASN A 14 60.71 -12.74 62.37
C ASN A 14 62.22 -12.88 62.64
N ASP A 15 62.95 -13.69 61.87
CA ASP A 15 64.35 -14.01 62.21
C ASP A 15 65.43 -13.25 61.41
N THR A 16 65.07 -12.24 60.62
CA THR A 16 66.07 -11.47 59.83
C THR A 16 66.13 -9.96 60.13
N CYS A 17 65.51 -9.49 61.22
CA CYS A 17 65.60 -8.08 61.62
C CYS A 17 66.46 -7.81 62.86
N ILE A 18 67.09 -8.82 63.47
CA ILE A 18 67.78 -8.64 64.78
C ILE A 18 69.28 -8.28 64.68
N SER A 19 69.90 -8.25 63.48
CA SER A 19 71.37 -8.06 63.39
C SER A 19 71.87 -6.69 62.91
N TYR A 20 71.03 -5.70 62.59
CA TYR A 20 71.52 -4.34 62.34
C TYR A 20 70.61 -3.30 62.98
N GLY A 21 71.24 -2.40 63.73
CA GLY A 21 70.62 -1.52 64.71
C GLY A 21 69.45 -0.67 64.24
N LEU A 22 68.67 -0.27 65.26
CA LEU A 22 67.59 0.71 65.25
C LEU A 22 67.82 1.88 64.25
N SER A 23 67.28 1.75 63.03
CA SER A 23 66.78 2.91 62.28
C SER A 23 65.69 2.62 61.24
N ASN A 24 65.33 1.34 60.97
CA ASN A 24 64.39 1.01 59.88
C ASN A 24 63.17 0.17 60.30
N TYR A 25 62.75 0.23 61.57
CA TYR A 25 61.56 -0.51 62.04
C TYR A 25 60.24 0.04 61.47
N SER A 26 60.15 1.35 61.15
CA SER A 26 58.97 1.87 60.44
C SER A 26 58.90 1.37 58.99
N LYS A 27 60.06 1.21 58.35
CA LYS A 27 60.18 0.88 56.92
C LYS A 27 59.79 -0.57 56.58
N CYS A 28 59.92 -1.50 57.54
CA CYS A 28 59.48 -2.89 57.36
C CYS A 28 57.97 -3.07 57.49
N ASN A 29 57.32 -2.34 58.42
CA ASN A 29 55.86 -2.33 58.52
C ASN A 29 55.22 -1.66 57.29
N ASP A 30 55.83 -0.61 56.76
CA ASP A 30 55.36 0.03 55.52
C ASP A 30 55.47 -0.91 54.31
N LEU A 31 56.48 -1.80 54.28
CA LEU A 31 56.66 -2.76 53.19
C LEU A 31 55.71 -3.96 53.28
N SER A 32 55.42 -4.48 54.48
CA SER A 32 54.45 -5.56 54.68
C SER A 32 53.01 -5.10 54.46
N VAL A 33 52.67 -3.87 54.86
CA VAL A 33 51.40 -3.22 54.55
C VAL A 33 51.30 -2.93 53.04
N GLY A 34 52.39 -2.51 52.39
CA GLY A 34 52.43 -2.35 50.93
C GLY A 34 52.25 -3.67 50.16
N LEU A 35 52.85 -4.77 50.63
CA LEU A 35 52.72 -6.08 49.99
C LEU A 35 51.30 -6.67 50.13
N THR A 36 50.66 -6.48 51.29
CA THR A 36 49.28 -6.92 51.55
C THR A 36 48.27 -6.11 50.73
N LEU A 37 48.46 -4.79 50.61
CA LEU A 37 47.64 -3.95 49.73
C LEU A 37 47.80 -4.33 48.25
N LEU A 38 49.02 -4.63 47.78
CA LEU A 38 49.26 -5.09 46.41
C LEU A 38 48.68 -6.49 46.15
N SER A 39 48.68 -7.39 47.14
CA SER A 39 48.01 -8.69 47.00
C SER A 39 46.49 -8.54 46.96
N ASP A 40 45.92 -7.65 47.78
CA ASP A 40 44.48 -7.41 47.84
C ASP A 40 43.97 -6.73 46.56
N GLU A 41 44.71 -5.75 46.00
CA GLU A 41 44.41 -5.15 44.69
C GLU A 41 44.47 -6.20 43.56
N LYS A 42 45.43 -7.11 43.60
CA LYS A 42 45.57 -8.19 42.60
C LYS A 42 44.45 -9.23 42.72
N ILE A 43 44.01 -9.55 43.94
CA ILE A 43 42.85 -10.42 44.19
C ILE A 43 41.56 -9.75 43.71
N LEU A 44 41.36 -8.47 44.01
CA LEU A 44 40.21 -7.69 43.55
C LEU A 44 40.17 -7.61 42.01
N HIS A 45 41.32 -7.37 41.36
CA HIS A 45 41.41 -7.31 39.91
C HIS A 45 41.15 -8.67 39.25
N ASN A 46 41.67 -9.76 39.81
CA ASN A 46 41.38 -11.12 39.33
C ASN A 46 39.90 -11.48 39.48
N ASN A 47 39.26 -11.11 40.60
CA ASN A 47 37.83 -11.34 40.80
C ASN A 47 36.98 -10.52 39.82
N TYR A 48 37.36 -9.27 39.52
CA TYR A 48 36.69 -8.45 38.52
C TYR A 48 36.83 -9.03 37.10
N LEU A 49 38.03 -9.53 36.74
CA LEU A 49 38.26 -10.18 35.44
C LEU A 49 37.46 -11.47 35.31
N ASN A 50 37.41 -12.31 36.35
CA ASN A 50 36.61 -13.54 36.34
C ASN A 50 35.11 -13.23 36.19
N ASN A 51 34.59 -12.25 36.94
CA ASN A 51 33.20 -11.81 36.79
C ASN A 51 32.90 -11.27 35.39
N ALA A 52 33.83 -10.52 34.78
CA ALA A 52 33.66 -10.03 33.41
C ALA A 52 33.64 -11.17 32.37
N ILE A 53 34.46 -12.21 32.57
CA ILE A 53 34.46 -13.41 31.75
C ILE A 53 33.13 -14.17 31.89
N ASP A 54 32.61 -14.32 33.11
CA ASP A 54 31.32 -14.99 33.35
C ASP A 54 30.16 -14.26 32.67
N VAL A 55 30.13 -12.93 32.73
CA VAL A 55 29.13 -12.11 32.03
C VAL A 55 29.22 -12.29 30.51
N LEU A 56 30.44 -12.35 29.96
CA LEU A 56 30.64 -12.62 28.53
C LEU A 56 30.14 -14.02 28.15
N ILE A 57 30.44 -15.04 28.95
CA ILE A 57 29.97 -16.41 28.71
C ILE A 57 28.43 -16.44 28.70
N VAL A 58 27.78 -15.82 29.68
CA VAL A 58 26.31 -15.75 29.72
C VAL A 58 25.77 -15.05 28.47
N PHE A 59 26.38 -13.93 28.05
CA PHE A 59 25.98 -13.23 26.84
C PHE A 59 26.11 -14.07 25.56
N PHE A 60 27.19 -14.85 25.44
CA PHE A 60 27.40 -15.77 24.32
C PHE A 60 26.38 -16.92 24.34
N VAL A 61 26.10 -17.50 25.50
CA VAL A 61 25.10 -18.56 25.65
C VAL A 61 23.70 -18.05 25.31
N THR A 62 23.31 -16.86 25.79
CA THR A 62 22.00 -16.29 25.45
C THR A 62 21.90 -15.95 23.96
N SER A 63 22.96 -15.38 23.37
CA SER A 63 22.96 -15.01 21.95
C SER A 63 22.88 -16.24 21.04
N THR A 64 23.65 -17.29 21.34
CA THR A 64 23.60 -18.55 20.58
C THR A 64 22.24 -19.23 20.71
N SER A 65 21.65 -19.27 21.91
CA SER A 65 20.31 -19.84 22.10
C SER A 65 19.23 -19.13 21.27
N LEU A 66 19.31 -17.79 21.15
CA LEU A 66 18.38 -17.00 20.36
C LEU A 66 18.57 -17.28 18.86
N LEU A 67 19.81 -17.38 18.38
CA LEU A 67 20.09 -17.76 16.99
C LEU A 67 19.54 -19.15 16.65
N PHE A 68 19.74 -20.14 17.53
CA PHE A 68 19.18 -21.48 17.33
C PHE A 68 17.65 -21.45 17.31
N SER A 69 17.01 -20.65 18.16
CA SER A 69 15.55 -20.51 18.14
C SER A 69 15.02 -19.95 16.82
N ILE A 70 15.67 -18.92 16.26
CA ILE A 70 15.31 -18.34 14.96
C ILE A 70 15.49 -19.37 13.84
N LEU A 71 16.60 -20.11 13.85
CA LEU A 71 16.87 -21.14 12.84
C LEU A 71 15.82 -22.26 12.88
N ILE A 72 15.43 -22.71 14.08
CA ILE A 72 14.39 -23.73 14.24
C ILE A 72 13.05 -23.21 13.72
N VAL A 73 12.64 -21.98 14.03
CA VAL A 73 11.38 -21.42 13.53
C VAL A 73 11.42 -21.26 12.00
N SER A 74 12.54 -20.78 11.45
CA SER A 74 12.73 -20.62 10.01
C SER A 74 12.59 -21.96 9.26
N ILE A 75 13.23 -23.01 9.74
CA ILE A 75 13.22 -24.32 9.07
C ILE A 75 11.92 -25.08 9.37
N CYS A 76 11.48 -25.16 10.63
CA CYS A 76 10.37 -26.04 10.98
C CYS A 76 8.99 -25.42 10.69
N VAL A 77 8.85 -24.10 10.84
CA VAL A 77 7.56 -23.41 10.69
C VAL A 77 7.48 -22.69 9.35
N TYR A 78 8.46 -21.81 9.06
CA TYR A 78 8.40 -20.97 7.87
C TYR A 78 8.54 -21.79 6.59
N GLU A 79 9.52 -22.71 6.50
CA GLU A 79 9.68 -23.58 5.34
C GLU A 79 8.42 -24.43 5.08
N LYS A 80 7.85 -25.05 6.12
CA LYS A 80 6.63 -25.85 5.99
C LYS A 80 5.43 -25.01 5.55
N MET A 81 5.28 -23.80 6.08
CA MET A 81 4.22 -22.88 5.71
C MET A 81 4.36 -22.42 4.26
N ILE A 82 5.57 -22.08 3.82
CA ILE A 82 5.84 -21.70 2.43
C ILE A 82 5.60 -22.89 1.49
N ASN A 83 6.07 -24.09 1.83
CA ASN A 83 5.84 -25.29 1.02
C ASN A 83 4.34 -25.58 0.90
N GLN A 84 3.58 -25.50 2.00
CA GLN A 84 2.13 -25.65 1.99
C GLN A 84 1.44 -24.56 1.17
N PHE A 85 1.90 -23.31 1.25
CA PHE A 85 1.38 -22.22 0.42
C PHE A 85 1.67 -22.47 -1.06
N VAL A 86 2.89 -22.89 -1.41
CA VAL A 86 3.29 -23.17 -2.80
C VAL A 86 2.50 -24.35 -3.36
N GLU A 87 2.30 -25.41 -2.59
CA GLU A 87 1.42 -26.53 -2.98
C GLU A 87 -0.01 -26.06 -3.23
N ASN A 88 -0.58 -25.29 -2.29
CA ASN A 88 -1.93 -24.74 -2.42
C ASN A 88 -2.06 -23.78 -3.60
N TYR A 89 -1.07 -22.91 -3.83
CA TYR A 89 -1.01 -21.97 -4.94
C TYR A 89 -0.90 -22.71 -6.26
N ASN A 90 -0.02 -23.71 -6.38
CA ASN A 90 0.13 -24.49 -7.60
C ASN A 90 -1.12 -25.33 -7.90
N ALA A 91 -1.79 -25.86 -6.87
CA ALA A 91 -3.05 -26.58 -7.01
C ALA A 91 -4.22 -25.68 -7.44
N HIS A 92 -4.19 -24.39 -7.07
CA HIS A 92 -5.31 -23.46 -7.20
C HIS A 92 -4.87 -22.13 -7.82
N ARG A 93 -3.95 -22.17 -8.80
CA ARG A 93 -3.30 -20.97 -9.34
C ARG A 93 -4.31 -19.93 -9.83
N GLU A 94 -5.38 -20.37 -10.48
CA GLU A 94 -6.45 -19.52 -11.01
C GLU A 94 -7.14 -18.64 -9.94
N TYR A 95 -7.12 -19.03 -8.67
CA TYR A 95 -7.72 -18.24 -7.58
C TYR A 95 -6.81 -17.12 -7.08
N TYR A 96 -5.50 -17.23 -7.30
CA TYR A 96 -4.50 -16.27 -6.83
C TYR A 96 -3.94 -15.41 -7.96
N GLU A 97 -4.09 -15.84 -9.21
CA GLU A 97 -3.74 -15.06 -10.39
C GLU A 97 -4.73 -13.91 -10.54
N TYR A 98 -4.30 -12.70 -10.18
CA TYR A 98 -5.07 -11.48 -10.35
C TYR A 98 -4.55 -10.69 -11.56
N ASP A 99 -5.46 -10.00 -12.23
CA ASP A 99 -5.08 -9.07 -13.30
C ASP A 99 -4.47 -7.82 -12.69
N THR A 100 -3.18 -7.59 -12.93
CA THR A 100 -2.45 -6.40 -12.44
C THR A 100 -3.10 -5.10 -12.92
N TYR A 101 -3.80 -5.13 -14.05
CA TYR A 101 -4.53 -3.98 -14.59
C TYR A 101 -5.53 -3.41 -13.57
N PHE A 102 -6.14 -4.26 -12.72
CA PHE A 102 -7.10 -3.80 -11.72
C PHE A 102 -6.52 -2.87 -10.65
N PHE A 103 -5.20 -2.77 -10.56
CA PHE A 103 -4.49 -1.93 -9.60
C PHE A 103 -3.88 -0.67 -10.23
N GLU A 104 -3.98 -0.49 -11.55
CA GLU A 104 -3.46 0.70 -12.23
C GLU A 104 -4.14 1.98 -11.71
N TYR A 105 -3.35 3.01 -11.40
CA TYR A 105 -3.82 4.30 -10.88
C TYR A 105 -4.56 4.23 -9.53
N LEU A 106 -4.44 3.12 -8.79
CA LEU A 106 -5.13 2.95 -7.51
C LEU A 106 -4.53 3.86 -6.42
N ASP A 107 -3.21 3.93 -6.33
CA ASP A 107 -2.52 4.75 -5.32
C ASP A 107 -2.76 6.24 -5.58
N GLU A 108 -2.62 6.67 -6.84
CA GLU A 108 -2.88 8.04 -7.28
C GLU A 108 -4.33 8.45 -7.04
N PHE A 109 -5.28 7.53 -7.25
CA PHE A 109 -6.69 7.77 -6.93
C PHE A 109 -6.91 7.94 -5.43
N ASN A 110 -6.24 7.14 -4.59
CA ASN A 110 -6.36 7.23 -3.14
C ASN A 110 -5.82 8.55 -2.60
N GLU A 111 -4.70 9.02 -3.15
CA GLU A 111 -4.06 10.30 -2.81
C GLU A 111 -4.86 11.53 -3.30
N LEU A 112 -5.74 11.35 -4.29
CA LEU A 112 -6.50 12.43 -4.90
C LEU A 112 -7.52 13.03 -3.91
N ASN A 113 -7.53 14.36 -3.82
CA ASN A 113 -8.46 15.09 -2.95
C ASN A 113 -9.88 15.09 -3.52
N ASN A 114 -10.87 14.80 -2.68
CA ASN A 114 -12.28 14.87 -3.07
C ASN A 114 -12.80 16.31 -2.94
N VAL A 115 -12.55 17.12 -3.98
CA VAL A 115 -12.99 18.52 -4.05
C VAL A 115 -14.29 18.63 -4.83
N LYS A 116 -15.24 19.41 -4.32
CA LYS A 116 -16.48 19.72 -5.06
C LYS A 116 -16.14 20.59 -6.29
N LEU A 117 -16.41 20.05 -7.47
CA LEU A 117 -16.18 20.75 -8.73
C LEU A 117 -17.32 21.72 -9.06
N ASP A 118 -16.99 22.77 -9.80
CA ASP A 118 -17.96 23.69 -10.37
C ASP A 118 -18.75 23.05 -11.52
N ASP A 119 -20.01 23.46 -11.69
CA ASP A 119 -20.93 22.91 -12.69
C ASP A 119 -20.42 23.17 -14.12
N ILE A 120 -19.73 24.29 -14.34
CA ILE A 120 -19.10 24.60 -15.64
C ILE A 120 -18.02 23.56 -15.95
N TYR A 121 -17.18 23.23 -14.98
CA TYR A 121 -16.13 22.23 -15.15
C TYR A 121 -16.73 20.84 -15.35
N LEU A 122 -17.75 20.46 -14.58
CA LEU A 122 -18.47 19.20 -14.75
C LEU A 122 -19.06 19.03 -16.15
N ASN A 123 -19.63 20.09 -16.71
CA ASN A 123 -20.14 20.07 -18.08
C ASN A 123 -19.02 20.00 -19.13
N SER A 124 -17.81 20.51 -18.83
CA SER A 124 -16.66 20.39 -19.73
C SER A 124 -16.12 18.96 -19.85
N LEU A 125 -16.34 18.11 -18.84
CA LEU A 125 -15.85 16.72 -18.81
C LEU A 125 -16.35 15.88 -19.99
N GLN A 126 -17.52 16.20 -20.56
CA GLN A 126 -18.04 15.46 -21.72
C GLN A 126 -17.18 15.62 -22.97
N TYR A 127 -16.36 16.66 -23.05
CA TYR A 127 -15.44 16.91 -24.16
C TYR A 127 -14.02 16.42 -23.87
N LYS A 128 -13.76 15.94 -22.66
CA LYS A 128 -12.48 15.39 -22.22
C LYS A 128 -12.54 13.88 -22.36
N TYR A 129 -11.62 13.31 -23.13
CA TYR A 129 -11.60 11.89 -23.45
C TYR A 129 -10.26 11.27 -23.07
N ILE A 130 -10.33 10.03 -22.56
CA ILE A 130 -9.17 9.15 -22.47
C ILE A 130 -9.34 7.98 -23.39
N LYS A 131 -8.25 7.54 -24.02
CA LYS A 131 -8.19 6.25 -24.69
C LYS A 131 -7.18 5.36 -23.99
N GLN A 132 -7.68 4.24 -23.46
CA GLN A 132 -6.92 3.27 -22.68
C GLN A 132 -6.93 1.92 -23.38
N LYS A 133 -5.78 1.25 -23.39
CA LYS A 133 -5.66 -0.13 -23.84
C LYS A 133 -5.84 -1.07 -22.65
N THR A 134 -6.93 -1.83 -22.65
CA THR A 134 -7.19 -2.85 -21.61
C THR A 134 -6.74 -4.23 -22.10
N PRO A 135 -6.54 -5.22 -21.22
CA PRO A 135 -6.30 -6.61 -21.60
C PRO A 135 -7.40 -7.21 -22.51
N LYS A 136 -8.62 -6.67 -22.45
CA LYS A 136 -9.78 -7.12 -23.26
C LYS A 136 -9.99 -6.31 -24.55
N GLY A 137 -9.28 -5.19 -24.72
CA GLY A 137 -9.35 -4.33 -25.90
C GLY A 137 -9.26 -2.84 -25.58
N ASP A 138 -9.24 -2.02 -26.62
CA ASP A 138 -9.17 -0.58 -26.47
C ASP A 138 -10.52 0.01 -26.06
N VAL A 139 -10.47 0.98 -25.13
CA VAL A 139 -11.62 1.73 -24.64
C VAL A 139 -11.36 3.21 -24.79
N LEU A 140 -12.29 3.93 -25.37
CA LEU A 140 -12.34 5.39 -25.36
C LEU A 140 -13.48 5.82 -24.43
N MET A 141 -13.20 6.68 -23.45
CA MET A 141 -14.15 7.04 -22.40
C MET A 141 -14.15 8.54 -22.11
N ASN A 142 -15.34 9.08 -21.84
CA ASN A 142 -15.57 10.41 -21.28
C ASN A 142 -16.64 10.37 -20.19
N TYR A 143 -16.77 11.45 -19.42
CA TYR A 143 -17.81 11.57 -18.40
C TYR A 143 -18.92 12.54 -18.84
N ASN A 144 -20.16 12.07 -18.79
CA ASN A 144 -21.35 12.85 -19.13
C ASN A 144 -22.10 13.26 -17.87
N HIS A 145 -21.94 14.51 -17.46
CA HIS A 145 -22.58 15.05 -16.26
C HIS A 145 -24.12 14.99 -16.31
N SER A 146 -24.73 15.26 -17.47
CA SER A 146 -26.19 15.26 -17.62
C SER A 146 -26.83 13.91 -17.29
N ASN A 147 -26.14 12.81 -17.58
CA ASN A 147 -26.60 11.45 -17.29
C ASN A 147 -25.93 10.84 -16.05
N SER A 148 -24.96 11.55 -15.45
CA SER A 148 -24.07 11.04 -14.42
C SER A 148 -23.51 9.66 -14.79
N SER A 149 -22.96 9.55 -16.00
CA SER A 149 -22.48 8.29 -16.56
C SER A 149 -21.17 8.46 -17.33
N PHE A 150 -20.32 7.44 -17.25
CA PHE A 150 -19.18 7.27 -18.13
C PHE A 150 -19.64 6.71 -19.47
N ASP A 151 -19.55 7.55 -20.49
CA ASP A 151 -19.85 7.20 -21.87
C ASP A 151 -18.60 6.54 -22.47
N TYR A 152 -18.74 5.34 -23.05
CA TYR A 152 -17.59 4.58 -23.57
C TYR A 152 -17.82 4.04 -24.99
N TYR A 153 -16.73 3.93 -25.73
CA TYR A 153 -16.66 3.39 -27.08
C TYR A 153 -15.65 2.25 -27.11
N CYS A 154 -16.06 1.15 -27.74
CA CYS A 154 -15.24 -0.04 -27.92
C CYS A 154 -15.79 -0.89 -29.07
N LYS A 155 -15.09 -1.97 -29.43
CA LYS A 155 -15.43 -2.79 -30.60
C LYS A 155 -16.83 -3.42 -30.53
N LYS A 156 -17.26 -3.88 -29.34
CA LYS A 156 -18.58 -4.46 -29.10
C LYS A 156 -19.04 -4.12 -27.68
N SER A 157 -20.32 -3.87 -27.46
CA SER A 157 -20.87 -3.47 -26.14
C SER A 157 -20.44 -4.36 -24.97
N ASN A 158 -20.34 -5.67 -25.23
CA ASN A 158 -20.05 -6.69 -24.21
C ASN A 158 -18.61 -7.23 -24.31
N SER A 159 -17.70 -6.57 -25.03
CA SER A 159 -16.31 -7.05 -25.14
C SER A 159 -15.46 -6.70 -23.93
N ILE A 160 -15.87 -5.71 -23.13
CA ILE A 160 -15.12 -5.20 -21.98
C ILE A 160 -16.00 -5.38 -20.75
N ASP A 161 -15.48 -6.08 -19.74
CA ASP A 161 -16.21 -6.29 -18.49
C ASP A 161 -16.24 -4.99 -17.66
N PHE A 162 -17.26 -4.85 -16.81
CA PHE A 162 -17.41 -3.66 -15.96
C PHE A 162 -16.22 -3.41 -15.04
N LEU A 163 -15.50 -4.46 -14.62
CA LEU A 163 -14.26 -4.32 -13.83
C LEU A 163 -13.18 -3.55 -14.59
N TYR A 164 -13.02 -3.81 -15.90
CA TYR A 164 -12.07 -3.06 -16.72
C TYR A 164 -12.56 -1.64 -16.96
N LEU A 165 -13.86 -1.43 -17.17
CA LEU A 165 -14.42 -0.08 -17.30
C LEU A 165 -14.26 0.74 -16.02
N ASP A 166 -14.33 0.09 -14.86
CA ASP A 166 -14.12 0.71 -13.56
C ASP A 166 -12.70 1.28 -13.42
N VAL A 167 -11.69 0.49 -13.78
CA VAL A 167 -10.29 0.95 -13.86
C VAL A 167 -10.14 2.10 -14.84
N VAL A 168 -10.73 2.00 -16.05
CA VAL A 168 -10.64 3.09 -17.04
C VAL A 168 -11.28 4.36 -16.49
N SER A 169 -12.43 4.27 -15.81
CA SER A 169 -13.04 5.44 -15.15
C SER A 169 -12.18 5.98 -14.01
N ARG A 170 -11.47 5.14 -13.25
CA ARG A 170 -10.50 5.59 -12.23
C ARG A 170 -9.35 6.36 -12.88
N ILE A 171 -8.76 5.83 -13.96
CA ILE A 171 -7.71 6.51 -14.74
C ILE A 171 -8.21 7.86 -15.27
N TYR A 172 -9.45 7.92 -15.78
CA TYR A 172 -10.08 9.17 -16.22
C TYR A 172 -10.12 10.21 -15.11
N VAL A 173 -10.56 9.77 -13.94
CA VAL A 173 -10.79 10.61 -12.77
C VAL A 173 -9.50 11.16 -12.21
N VAL A 174 -8.44 10.35 -12.17
CA VAL A 174 -7.10 10.80 -11.77
C VAL A 174 -6.56 11.84 -12.76
N ASN A 175 -6.63 11.54 -14.06
CA ASN A 175 -6.08 12.43 -15.08
C ASN A 175 -6.77 13.80 -15.17
N TYR A 176 -8.07 13.86 -14.88
CA TYR A 176 -8.83 15.11 -14.91
C TYR A 176 -9.18 15.67 -13.52
N ASN A 177 -8.57 15.11 -12.47
CA ASN A 177 -8.74 15.52 -11.08
C ASN A 177 -10.23 15.70 -10.70
N CYS A 178 -11.05 14.69 -10.98
CA CYS A 178 -12.49 14.75 -10.78
C CYS A 178 -13.04 13.64 -9.87
N LYS A 179 -12.39 13.40 -8.72
CA LYS A 179 -12.76 12.33 -7.77
C LYS A 179 -14.23 12.31 -7.39
N ASN A 180 -14.85 13.47 -7.29
CA ASN A 180 -16.24 13.63 -6.87
C ASN A 180 -17.28 12.99 -7.81
N VAL A 181 -16.94 12.68 -9.07
CA VAL A 181 -17.88 12.04 -10.01
C VAL A 181 -17.81 10.51 -9.99
N TYR A 182 -16.81 9.96 -9.33
CA TYR A 182 -16.58 8.53 -9.25
C TYR A 182 -17.09 7.98 -7.92
N VAL A 183 -17.83 6.88 -7.99
CA VAL A 183 -18.33 6.16 -6.82
C VAL A 183 -17.40 4.99 -6.55
N ASP A 184 -16.70 5.02 -5.42
CA ASP A 184 -15.86 3.91 -4.99
C ASP A 184 -16.73 2.77 -4.44
N ASN A 185 -16.44 1.54 -4.84
CA ASN A 185 -17.11 0.36 -4.30
C ASN A 185 -16.84 0.17 -2.80
N TYR A 186 -15.72 0.71 -2.28
CA TYR A 186 -15.42 0.70 -0.85
C TYR A 186 -16.47 1.48 -0.03
N ASP A 187 -16.99 2.59 -0.55
CA ASP A 187 -18.03 3.38 0.12
C ASP A 187 -19.30 2.54 0.34
N ASN A 188 -19.68 1.73 -0.65
CA ASN A 188 -20.80 0.79 -0.51
C ASN A 188 -20.52 -0.29 0.54
N PHE A 189 -19.28 -0.78 0.64
CA PHE A 189 -18.91 -1.77 1.64
C PHE A 189 -19.07 -1.22 3.07
N GLU A 190 -18.67 0.03 3.33
CA GLU A 190 -18.87 0.67 4.63
C GLU A 190 -20.36 0.86 4.95
N LEU A 191 -21.18 1.27 3.98
CA LEU A 191 -22.64 1.37 4.15
C LEU A 191 -23.26 0.01 4.48
N ILE A 192 -22.83 -1.06 3.81
CA ILE A 192 -23.31 -2.42 4.08
C ILE A 192 -22.86 -2.89 5.47
N LYS A 193 -21.60 -2.66 5.83
CA LYS A 193 -21.03 -3.05 7.14
C LYS A 193 -21.76 -2.35 8.29
N THR A 194 -21.99 -1.04 8.18
CA THR A 194 -22.72 -0.25 9.18
C THR A 194 -24.18 -0.68 9.29
N TYR A 195 -24.85 -0.98 8.16
CA TYR A 195 -26.20 -1.53 8.16
C TYR A 195 -26.27 -2.84 8.97
N TYR A 196 -25.37 -3.80 8.72
CA TYR A 196 -25.36 -5.06 9.45
C TYR A 196 -25.02 -4.86 10.93
N ALA A 197 -24.06 -4.01 11.28
CA ALA A 197 -23.72 -3.71 12.67
C ALA A 197 -24.91 -3.12 13.47
N ASN A 198 -25.67 -2.22 12.85
CA ASN A 198 -26.88 -1.64 13.43
C ASN A 198 -27.98 -2.70 13.60
N LEU A 199 -28.12 -3.61 12.62
CA LEU A 199 -29.07 -4.72 12.70
C LEU A 199 -28.74 -5.67 13.86
N THR A 200 -27.48 -6.05 14.05
CA THR A 200 -27.07 -6.91 15.18
C THR A 200 -27.31 -6.25 16.53
N SER A 201 -27.06 -4.94 16.64
CA SER A 201 -27.27 -4.16 17.86
C SER A 201 -28.77 -4.00 18.20
N ALA A 202 -29.63 -3.89 17.18
CA ALA A 202 -31.08 -3.88 17.35
C ALA A 202 -31.63 -5.25 17.76
N ILE A 203 -31.02 -6.35 17.30
CA ILE A 203 -31.41 -7.72 17.67
C ILE A 203 -30.99 -8.03 19.12
N SER A 204 -29.77 -7.67 19.53
CA SER A 204 -29.28 -7.92 20.90
C SER A 204 -30.10 -7.17 21.95
N SER A 205 -30.45 -5.90 21.70
CA SER A 205 -31.33 -5.13 22.58
C SER A 205 -32.76 -5.70 22.66
N PHE A 206 -33.25 -6.35 21.61
CA PHE A 206 -34.54 -7.03 21.61
C PHE A 206 -34.51 -8.35 22.40
N ASP A 207 -33.38 -9.08 22.37
CA ASP A 207 -33.22 -10.32 23.12
C ASP A 207 -32.99 -10.08 24.62
N GLU A 208 -32.28 -9.00 25.02
CA GLU A 208 -32.22 -8.56 26.43
C GLU A 208 -33.59 -8.18 27.01
N LEU A 209 -34.50 -7.67 26.17
CA LEU A 209 -35.88 -7.36 26.57
C LEU A 209 -36.76 -8.62 26.67
N LYS A 210 -36.41 -9.73 25.99
CA LYS A 210 -37.09 -11.02 26.14
C LYS A 210 -36.71 -11.72 27.44
N GLU A 211 -35.45 -11.68 27.85
CA GLU A 211 -35.01 -12.33 29.09
C GLU A 211 -35.68 -11.77 30.35
N LYS A 212 -36.18 -10.52 30.30
CA LYS A 212 -36.92 -9.88 31.41
C LYS A 212 -38.40 -10.26 31.48
N ASN A 213 -38.95 -11.00 30.52
CA ASN A 213 -40.36 -11.37 30.48
C ASN A 213 -40.55 -12.89 30.54
N ILE A 214 -40.98 -13.39 31.70
CA ILE A 214 -41.15 -14.82 32.01
C ILE A 214 -42.42 -15.42 31.37
N PHE A 215 -43.27 -14.60 30.73
CA PHE A 215 -44.53 -15.05 30.12
C PHE A 215 -44.35 -15.32 28.62
N TYR A 216 -44.77 -16.52 28.17
CA TYR A 216 -44.81 -16.88 26.75
C TYR A 216 -45.85 -16.01 26.03
N ASN A 217 -45.38 -14.99 25.31
CA ASN A 217 -46.19 -14.24 24.39
C ASN A 217 -45.88 -14.74 22.97
N LYS A 218 -46.91 -15.19 22.23
CA LYS A 218 -46.75 -15.60 20.83
C LYS A 218 -46.42 -14.37 19.98
N ILE A 219 -45.14 -14.10 19.79
CA ILE A 219 -44.67 -12.98 18.97
C ILE A 219 -44.99 -13.32 17.51
N ASN A 220 -46.00 -12.66 16.95
CA ASN A 220 -46.09 -12.52 15.50
C ASN A 220 -44.78 -11.85 15.06
N LYS A 221 -43.91 -12.59 14.36
CA LYS A 221 -42.78 -12.00 13.63
C LYS A 221 -43.37 -10.97 12.69
N LYS A 222 -43.44 -9.71 13.12
CA LYS A 222 -43.55 -8.60 12.19
C LYS A 222 -42.32 -8.75 11.33
N ASN A 223 -42.52 -9.11 10.06
CA ASN A 223 -41.49 -9.02 9.06
C ASN A 223 -40.89 -7.62 9.20
N HIS A 224 -39.69 -7.51 9.77
CA HIS A 224 -38.93 -6.29 9.62
C HIS A 224 -38.83 -6.12 8.11
N THR A 225 -39.55 -5.13 7.58
CA THR A 225 -39.46 -4.72 6.19
C THR A 225 -37.98 -4.56 5.91
N LYS A 226 -37.41 -5.46 5.09
CA LYS A 226 -36.02 -5.35 4.62
C LYS A 226 -35.86 -3.92 4.12
N GLN A 227 -35.18 -3.10 4.90
CA GLN A 227 -34.80 -1.77 4.43
C GLN A 227 -33.81 -2.04 3.30
N SER A 228 -34.19 -1.66 2.07
CA SER A 228 -33.32 -1.86 0.92
C SER A 228 -32.08 -0.99 1.12
N ILE A 229 -30.91 -1.61 1.05
CA ILE A 229 -29.66 -0.86 0.95
C ILE A 229 -29.61 -0.36 -0.49
N ASP A 230 -29.64 0.95 -0.67
CA ASP A 230 -29.53 1.57 -1.99
C ASP A 230 -28.06 1.53 -2.42
N TYR A 231 -27.69 0.47 -3.13
CA TYR A 231 -26.36 0.32 -3.72
C TYR A 231 -26.18 1.33 -4.85
N VAL A 232 -25.13 2.15 -4.75
CA VAL A 232 -24.80 3.15 -5.77
C VAL A 232 -23.55 2.71 -6.51
N SER A 233 -23.60 2.63 -7.83
CA SER A 233 -22.43 2.31 -8.64
C SER A 233 -22.23 3.31 -9.77
N ASN A 234 -21.00 3.34 -10.28
CA ASN A 234 -20.70 4.03 -11.53
C ASN A 234 -21.60 3.50 -12.65
N LYS A 235 -22.12 4.41 -13.47
CA LYS A 235 -22.96 4.09 -14.62
C LYS A 235 -22.12 4.12 -15.88
N TYR A 236 -22.10 3.02 -16.62
CA TYR A 236 -21.38 2.91 -17.89
C TYR A 236 -22.37 2.80 -19.05
N LYS A 237 -22.17 3.62 -20.08
CA LYS A 237 -23.05 3.66 -21.25
C LYS A 237 -22.27 3.49 -22.54
N TYR A 238 -22.56 2.41 -23.26
CA TYR A 238 -21.97 2.16 -24.56
C TYR A 238 -22.51 3.16 -25.60
N ARG A 239 -21.61 3.81 -26.33
CA ARG A 239 -21.94 4.82 -27.35
C ARG A 239 -21.63 4.39 -28.78
N GLY A 240 -20.97 3.26 -28.97
CA GLY A 240 -20.66 2.72 -30.29
C GLY A 240 -19.19 2.32 -30.44
N THR A 241 -18.76 2.14 -31.68
CA THR A 241 -17.39 1.82 -32.03
C THR A 241 -16.52 3.07 -32.17
N PHE A 242 -15.22 2.88 -32.40
CA PHE A 242 -14.32 3.98 -32.73
C PHE A 242 -14.70 4.65 -34.06
N GLU A 243 -15.27 3.91 -35.02
CA GLU A 243 -15.83 4.47 -36.25
C GLU A 243 -17.05 5.36 -35.97
N ASP A 244 -17.92 4.96 -35.04
CA ASP A 244 -19.07 5.76 -34.62
C ASP A 244 -18.61 7.06 -33.95
N PHE A 245 -17.58 6.99 -33.09
CA PHE A 245 -16.96 8.16 -32.50
C PHE A 245 -16.39 9.11 -33.56
N ASN A 246 -15.65 8.58 -34.53
CA ASN A 246 -15.10 9.40 -35.63
C ASN A 246 -16.20 10.07 -36.45
N THR A 247 -17.32 9.38 -36.66
CA THR A 247 -18.49 9.93 -37.36
C THR A 247 -19.15 11.02 -36.52
N TYR A 248 -19.28 10.82 -35.21
CA TYR A 248 -19.77 11.82 -34.27
C TYR A 248 -18.89 13.09 -34.28
N CYS A 249 -17.57 12.95 -34.25
CA CYS A 249 -16.66 14.10 -34.31
C CYS A 249 -16.80 14.88 -35.63
N LYS A 250 -16.89 14.17 -36.76
CA LYS A 250 -17.09 14.78 -38.08
C LYS A 250 -18.42 15.52 -38.18
N ASN A 251 -19.50 14.92 -37.66
CA ASN A 251 -20.84 15.51 -37.75
C ASN A 251 -21.00 16.79 -36.91
N ASN A 252 -20.17 16.97 -35.89
CA ASN A 252 -20.21 18.12 -34.99
C ASN A 252 -19.04 19.10 -35.20
N ASP A 253 -18.23 18.89 -36.23
CA ASP A 253 -17.05 19.70 -36.55
C ASP A 253 -16.07 19.83 -35.37
N TYR A 254 -15.87 18.74 -34.63
CA TYR A 254 -14.90 18.70 -33.53
C TYR A 254 -13.47 18.46 -34.04
N LYS A 255 -12.54 19.26 -33.53
CA LYS A 255 -11.10 19.02 -33.65
C LYS A 255 -10.59 18.35 -32.38
N ILE A 256 -9.65 17.42 -32.56
CA ILE A 256 -8.98 16.75 -31.45
C ILE A 256 -7.77 17.59 -31.09
N ASP A 257 -7.81 18.24 -29.93
CA ASP A 257 -6.64 18.92 -29.38
C ASP A 257 -5.84 17.93 -28.52
N THR A 258 -4.60 17.70 -28.90
CA THR A 258 -3.66 16.81 -28.20
C THR A 258 -2.61 17.63 -27.47
N GLN A 259 -3.05 18.50 -26.56
CA GLN A 259 -2.14 19.20 -25.65
C GLN A 259 -1.85 18.29 -24.45
N ASN A 260 -0.61 17.80 -24.37
CA ASN A 260 -0.04 16.92 -23.33
C ASN A 260 -0.25 15.41 -23.52
N LEU A 261 0.42 14.85 -24.53
CA LEU A 261 0.70 13.40 -24.60
C LEU A 261 1.86 13.06 -23.65
N LEU A 262 1.56 12.84 -22.36
CA LEU A 262 2.29 11.86 -21.55
C LEU A 262 1.50 10.55 -21.63
N GLU A 263 2.20 9.41 -21.66
CA GLU A 263 1.66 8.03 -21.74
C GLU A 263 0.19 7.89 -21.32
N ASN A 264 -0.65 7.52 -22.30
CA ASN A 264 -2.12 7.48 -22.36
C ASN A 264 -2.68 8.55 -23.32
N ASP A 265 -3.49 8.11 -24.30
CA ASP A 265 -4.02 8.96 -25.37
C ASP A 265 -5.16 9.84 -24.78
N ILE A 266 -4.81 10.85 -23.99
CA ILE A 266 -5.72 11.85 -23.41
C ILE A 266 -5.90 12.99 -24.42
N PHE A 267 -7.13 13.41 -24.67
CA PHE A 267 -7.39 14.53 -25.57
C PHE A 267 -8.70 15.24 -25.24
N VAL A 268 -8.84 16.46 -25.77
CA VAL A 268 -10.04 17.30 -25.61
C VAL A 268 -10.64 17.59 -26.98
N LEU A 269 -11.97 17.55 -27.07
CA LEU A 269 -12.71 17.95 -28.26
C LEU A 269 -13.01 19.45 -28.23
N GLU A 270 -12.52 20.17 -29.24
CA GLU A 270 -12.82 21.59 -29.43
C GLU A 270 -13.72 21.78 -30.64
N LYS A 271 -14.76 22.62 -30.52
CA LYS A 271 -15.62 22.95 -31.65
C LYS A 271 -14.87 23.88 -32.60
N SER A 272 -14.81 23.52 -33.88
CA SER A 272 -14.30 24.38 -34.95
C SER A 272 -15.17 25.64 -35.06
N THR A 273 -14.81 26.70 -34.36
CA THR A 273 -15.47 28.00 -34.52
C THR A 273 -14.82 28.72 -35.70
N THR A 274 -15.56 28.84 -36.80
CA THR A 274 -15.25 29.80 -37.87
C THR A 274 -15.46 31.21 -37.35
N MET A 275 -14.37 31.86 -36.91
CA MET A 275 -14.26 33.32 -36.77
C MET A 275 -12.82 33.72 -37.10
N GLU A 276 -12.47 33.68 -38.39
CA GLU A 276 -11.54 34.66 -38.95
C GLU A 276 -12.35 35.89 -39.36
N ILE A 277 -12.26 37.00 -38.60
CA ILE A 277 -12.37 38.36 -39.16
C ILE A 277 -11.28 39.25 -38.53
N ILE A 278 -10.17 39.34 -39.27
CA ILE A 278 -9.42 40.53 -39.70
C ILE A 278 -8.91 41.53 -38.64
N THR A 279 -7.58 41.54 -38.44
CA THR A 279 -6.62 42.66 -38.68
C THR A 279 -5.23 42.18 -38.26
N GLU A 280 -4.09 42.36 -38.94
CA GLU A 280 -3.70 42.79 -40.28
C GLU A 280 -2.28 42.22 -40.51
N LYS A 281 -2.07 41.60 -41.68
CA LYS A 281 -0.82 41.33 -42.44
C LYS A 281 0.55 41.50 -41.75
N LYS A 282 1.37 40.43 -41.79
CA LYS A 282 2.56 40.34 -42.68
C LYS A 282 3.13 38.91 -42.81
N ASP A 283 3.25 38.52 -44.08
CA ASP A 283 4.26 37.69 -44.76
C ASP A 283 4.43 36.17 -44.49
N GLU A 284 3.89 35.42 -45.46
CA GLU A 284 4.51 34.37 -46.29
C GLU A 284 4.92 32.98 -45.73
N THR A 285 4.13 31.99 -46.18
CA THR A 285 4.49 30.64 -46.67
C THR A 285 5.07 29.60 -45.70
N LEU A 286 4.32 28.52 -45.43
CA LEU A 286 4.52 27.19 -46.03
C LEU A 286 3.45 26.17 -45.58
N ASP A 287 2.78 25.59 -46.57
CA ASP A 287 2.08 24.31 -46.68
C ASP A 287 1.35 23.61 -45.51
N SER A 288 0.12 23.24 -45.90
CA SER A 288 -0.87 22.37 -45.29
C SER A 288 -0.34 21.09 -44.63
N ASN A 289 -0.75 20.85 -43.39
CA ASN A 289 -0.77 19.50 -42.80
C ASN A 289 -2.13 19.23 -42.15
N ASN A 290 -3.10 18.78 -42.96
CA ASN A 290 -4.26 18.05 -42.47
C ASN A 290 -3.79 16.67 -41.99
N ILE A 291 -3.54 16.53 -40.68
CA ILE A 291 -3.12 15.26 -40.07
C ILE A 291 -4.35 14.36 -39.96
N THR A 292 -4.56 13.50 -40.97
CA THR A 292 -5.51 12.38 -40.90
C THR A 292 -5.01 11.27 -39.96
N PHE A 293 -5.93 10.59 -39.27
CA PHE A 293 -5.70 9.48 -38.32
C PHE A 293 -4.80 8.33 -38.83
N LYS A 294 -4.64 8.19 -40.16
CA LYS A 294 -3.64 7.28 -40.75
C LYS A 294 -2.21 7.57 -40.28
N THR A 295 -1.88 8.82 -39.99
CA THR A 295 -0.56 9.25 -39.50
C THR A 295 -0.32 8.77 -38.06
N PHE A 296 -1.39 8.55 -37.27
CA PHE A 296 -1.30 8.03 -35.91
C PHE A 296 -0.90 6.54 -35.88
N LYS A 297 -1.47 5.75 -36.79
CA LYS A 297 -1.18 4.30 -36.91
C LYS A 297 0.28 4.02 -37.32
N ASN A 298 0.88 4.91 -38.12
CA ASN A 298 2.27 4.76 -38.56
C ASN A 298 3.30 5.15 -37.49
N ARG A 299 2.96 6.01 -36.50
CA ARG A 299 3.90 6.33 -35.40
C ARG A 299 4.02 5.19 -34.38
N LEU A 300 2.95 4.42 -34.14
CA LEU A 300 2.96 3.24 -33.26
C LEU A 300 3.74 2.04 -33.84
N ALA A 301 3.84 1.96 -35.17
CA ALA A 301 4.62 0.90 -35.84
C ALA A 301 6.13 1.14 -35.76
N VAL A 302 6.58 2.39 -35.58
CA VAL A 302 8.01 2.75 -35.51
C VAL A 302 8.58 2.61 -34.09
N SER A 303 7.76 2.67 -33.05
CA SER A 303 8.19 2.42 -31.66
C SER A 303 8.26 0.93 -31.29
N SER A 304 7.86 0.02 -32.19
CA SER A 304 7.94 -1.44 -31.99
C SER A 304 9.17 -2.09 -32.66
N GLN A 305 10.09 -1.27 -33.18
CA GLN A 305 11.39 -1.70 -33.69
C GLN A 305 12.48 -0.82 -33.08
N LYS A 306 12.69 -0.96 -31.77
CA LYS A 306 13.94 -0.69 -31.09
C LYS A 306 14.01 -1.51 -29.81
#